data_AF-A0A411JMB6-F1
#
_entry.id   AF-A0A411JMB6-F1
#
_cell.length_a   1.000
_cell.length_b   1.000
_cell.length_c   1.000
_cell.angle_alpha   90.00
_cell.angle_beta   90.00
_cell.angle_gamma   90.00
#
_symmetry.space_group_name_H-M   'P 1'
#
loop_
_entity.id
_entity.type
_entity.pdbx_description
1 polymer ?
#
loop_
_entity_poly.entity_id
_entity_poly.type
_entity_poly.pdbx_seq_one_letter_code
_entity_poly.pdbx_strand_id
1 'polypeptide(L)'
;GSGVTNMHGSTGDIIFLGTTTPQLEEIFWTLTHDLNQDLGGSGSNLRTPADCLGQSRCEYACYDTQALCHFLTNEYQDELHRPAFPYKFKFKFDACPNGCVASIARSDMSFIGTWKDDIQVDQDAVNKYAENDAAYPSNGGSHRGSKDWGPFDIQKEVIDLCPTGCMKFENKKLS
;
A
#
# COMPACT_ATOMS: atom_id res chain seq x y z
N GLY A 1 -19.76 -21.47 -11.42
CA GLY A 1 -19.03 -20.75 -12.48
C GLY A 1 -18.00 -21.66 -13.15
N SER A 2 -17.08 -21.09 -13.92
CA SER A 2 -16.05 -21.80 -14.70
C SER A 2 -14.96 -22.51 -13.87
N GLY A 3 -14.80 -22.13 -12.58
CA GLY A 3 -13.70 -22.57 -11.73
C GLY A 3 -12.40 -21.75 -11.90
N VAL A 4 -12.41 -20.71 -12.74
CA VAL A 4 -11.24 -19.85 -13.00
C VAL A 4 -11.39 -18.52 -12.26
N THR A 5 -10.28 -18.02 -11.69
CA THR A 5 -10.24 -16.74 -10.99
C THR A 5 -9.03 -15.89 -11.39
N ASN A 6 -9.13 -14.58 -11.17
CA ASN A 6 -7.93 -13.74 -11.00
C ASN A 6 -7.84 -13.33 -9.54
N MET A 7 -6.68 -13.55 -8.93
CA MET A 7 -6.39 -13.23 -7.53
C MET A 7 -5.24 -12.22 -7.47
N HIS A 8 -5.47 -10.92 -7.62
CA HIS A 8 -6.75 -10.20 -7.67
C HIS A 8 -6.86 -9.36 -8.96
N GLY A 9 -7.99 -8.71 -9.17
CA GLY A 9 -8.11 -7.63 -10.17
C GLY A 9 -7.25 -6.43 -9.79
N SER A 10 -6.79 -5.66 -10.78
CA SER A 10 -5.90 -4.52 -10.52
C SER A 10 -6.56 -3.39 -9.72
N THR A 11 -7.88 -3.38 -9.52
CA THR A 11 -8.48 -2.41 -8.59
C THR A 11 -8.40 -2.91 -7.14
N GLY A 12 -8.62 -4.21 -6.92
CA GLY A 12 -8.59 -4.88 -5.60
C GLY A 12 -9.50 -6.11 -5.52
N ASP A 13 -10.49 -6.22 -6.41
CA ASP A 13 -11.53 -7.26 -6.38
C ASP A 13 -11.01 -8.69 -6.58
N ILE A 14 -11.66 -9.66 -5.93
CA ILE A 14 -11.60 -11.06 -6.35
C ILE A 14 -12.40 -11.19 -7.66
N ILE A 15 -11.84 -11.82 -8.68
CA ILE A 15 -12.50 -11.97 -9.98
C ILE A 15 -12.91 -13.42 -10.20
N PHE A 16 -14.22 -13.68 -10.31
CA PHE A 16 -14.76 -14.96 -10.77
C PHE A 16 -14.91 -14.93 -12.30
N LEU A 17 -13.99 -15.60 -13.00
CA LEU A 17 -13.84 -15.45 -14.45
C LEU A 17 -14.66 -16.47 -15.22
N GLY A 18 -15.93 -16.14 -15.47
CA GLY A 18 -16.80 -16.88 -16.37
C GLY A 18 -17.93 -17.62 -15.66
N THR A 19 -19.14 -17.29 -16.07
CA THR A 19 -20.39 -17.93 -15.65
C THR A 19 -21.47 -17.66 -16.71
N THR A 20 -22.69 -18.12 -16.50
CA THR A 20 -23.84 -17.84 -17.37
C THR A 20 -24.81 -16.88 -16.70
N THR A 21 -25.62 -16.14 -17.49
CA THR A 21 -26.59 -15.18 -16.97
C THR A 21 -27.52 -15.75 -15.89
N PRO A 22 -28.09 -16.97 -16.03
CA PRO A 22 -28.97 -17.52 -14.98
C PRO A 22 -28.27 -17.80 -13.64
N GLN A 23 -26.93 -17.84 -13.61
CA GLN A 23 -26.17 -18.10 -12.38
C GLN A 23 -25.84 -16.83 -11.60
N LEU A 24 -26.08 -15.64 -12.15
CA LEU A 24 -25.66 -14.38 -11.51
C LEU A 24 -26.37 -14.18 -10.16
N GLU A 25 -27.69 -14.30 -10.13
CA GLU A 25 -28.48 -14.15 -8.90
C GLU A 25 -28.22 -15.29 -7.90
N GLU A 26 -28.05 -16.53 -8.37
CA GLU A 26 -27.72 -17.69 -7.51
C GLU A 26 -26.37 -17.50 -6.80
N ILE A 27 -25.37 -17.00 -7.54
CA ILE A 27 -24.06 -16.66 -6.99
C ILE A 27 -24.19 -15.51 -6.00
N PHE A 28 -24.92 -14.45 -6.36
CA PHE A 28 -25.09 -13.29 -5.48
C PHE A 28 -25.84 -13.64 -4.19
N TRP A 29 -26.87 -14.49 -4.28
CA TRP A 29 -27.58 -15.01 -3.13
C TRP A 29 -26.65 -15.78 -2.20
N THR A 30 -25.86 -16.73 -2.74
CA THR A 30 -24.90 -17.52 -1.95
C THR A 30 -23.85 -16.60 -1.30
N LEU A 31 -23.29 -15.65 -2.05
CA LEU A 31 -22.31 -14.70 -1.52
C LEU A 31 -22.85 -13.91 -0.33
N THR A 32 -24.08 -13.40 -0.45
CA THR A 32 -24.69 -12.55 0.58
C THR A 32 -25.23 -13.32 1.77
N HIS A 33 -25.96 -14.43 1.54
CA HIS A 33 -26.66 -15.17 2.60
C HIS A 33 -25.76 -16.18 3.32
N ASP A 34 -24.84 -16.82 2.60
CA ASP A 34 -24.02 -17.90 3.16
C ASP A 34 -22.60 -17.43 3.52
N LEU A 35 -22.07 -16.43 2.80
CA LEU A 35 -20.69 -15.98 2.94
C LEU A 35 -20.54 -14.57 3.50
N ASN A 36 -21.65 -13.83 3.67
CA ASN A 36 -21.66 -12.44 4.12
C ASN A 36 -20.68 -11.56 3.32
N GLN A 37 -20.68 -11.72 2.00
CA GLN A 37 -19.79 -11.04 1.07
C GLN A 37 -20.61 -10.36 -0.03
N ASP A 38 -20.27 -9.10 -0.33
CA ASP A 38 -20.89 -8.34 -1.42
C ASP A 38 -20.03 -8.33 -2.69
N LEU A 39 -20.60 -7.82 -3.78
CA LEU A 39 -19.95 -7.56 -5.06
C LEU A 39 -19.05 -6.33 -5.00
N GLY A 40 -18.09 -6.27 -5.92
CA GLY A 40 -17.30 -5.08 -6.20
C GLY A 40 -18.01 -4.05 -7.10
N GLY A 41 -17.37 -2.91 -7.32
CA GLY A 41 -17.92 -1.80 -8.12
C GLY A 41 -17.51 -1.81 -9.59
N SER A 42 -18.46 -1.56 -10.50
CA SER A 42 -18.19 -1.31 -11.93
C SER A 42 -19.19 -0.33 -12.56
N GLY A 43 -18.77 0.46 -13.56
CA GLY A 43 -19.59 1.52 -14.16
C GLY A 43 -19.11 2.95 -13.84
N SER A 44 -20.03 3.92 -13.89
CA SER A 44 -19.77 5.33 -13.52
C SER A 44 -20.16 5.59 -12.06
N ASN A 45 -19.40 4.98 -11.17
CA ASN A 45 -19.58 4.90 -9.72
C ASN A 45 -18.23 4.97 -9.00
N LEU A 46 -18.29 4.97 -7.66
CA LEU A 46 -17.15 4.56 -6.85
C LEU A 46 -16.80 3.10 -7.19
N ARG A 47 -15.51 2.82 -7.38
CA ARG A 47 -15.00 1.44 -7.50
C ARG A 47 -14.47 0.98 -6.17
N THR A 48 -14.32 -0.34 -6.05
CA THR A 48 -13.73 -1.02 -4.89
C THR A 48 -12.46 -0.31 -4.42
N PRO A 49 -12.48 0.27 -3.21
CA PRO A 49 -11.30 0.86 -2.61
C PRO A 49 -10.24 -0.20 -2.31
N ALA A 50 -8.97 0.20 -2.25
CA ALA A 50 -7.87 -0.70 -1.90
C ALA A 50 -6.77 0.03 -1.14
N ASP A 51 -6.12 -0.67 -0.23
CA ASP A 51 -5.07 -0.14 0.64
C ASP A 51 -3.76 -0.95 0.55
N CYS A 52 -2.67 -0.35 1.02
CA CYS A 52 -1.49 -1.12 1.38
C CYS A 52 -1.69 -1.78 2.75
N LEU A 53 -0.87 -2.79 3.07
CA LEU A 53 -0.98 -3.56 4.31
C LEU A 53 -0.89 -2.74 5.61
N GLY A 54 -0.41 -1.50 5.55
CA GLY A 54 -0.45 -0.55 6.65
C GLY A 54 0.15 -1.08 7.95
N GLN A 55 -0.50 -0.77 9.07
CA GLN A 55 0.00 -1.11 10.41
C GLN A 55 -0.06 -2.61 10.72
N SER A 56 -0.72 -3.43 9.90
CA SER A 56 -0.78 -4.88 10.12
C SER A 56 0.61 -5.52 10.12
N ARG A 57 1.55 -4.98 9.34
CA ARG A 57 2.91 -5.52 9.21
C ARG A 57 3.94 -4.54 8.63
N CYS A 58 3.75 -3.25 8.78
CA CYS A 58 4.71 -2.24 8.35
C CYS A 58 4.93 -1.20 9.45
N GLU A 59 6.18 -1.04 9.86
CA GLU A 59 6.66 -0.06 10.82
C GLU A 59 6.66 1.38 10.28
N TYR A 60 6.46 1.57 8.97
CA TYR A 60 6.42 2.89 8.33
C TYR A 60 5.00 3.48 8.21
N ALA A 61 3.97 2.75 8.66
CA ALA A 61 2.60 3.14 8.44
C ALA A 61 2.17 4.33 9.34
N CYS A 62 1.90 5.47 8.72
CA CYS A 62 1.56 6.72 9.42
C CYS A 62 0.10 6.80 9.89
N TYR A 63 -0.76 5.90 9.43
CA TYR A 63 -2.15 5.75 9.88
C TYR A 63 -2.68 4.34 9.56
N ASP A 64 -3.84 4.00 10.11
CA ASP A 64 -4.52 2.73 9.83
C ASP A 64 -5.23 2.78 8.46
N THR A 65 -4.53 2.33 7.42
CA THR A 65 -5.05 2.30 6.05
C THR A 65 -6.20 1.33 5.88
N GLN A 66 -6.13 0.17 6.55
CA GLN A 66 -7.13 -0.90 6.44
C GLN A 66 -8.44 -0.47 7.06
N ALA A 67 -8.40 0.14 8.26
CA ALA A 67 -9.60 0.66 8.91
C ALA A 67 -10.27 1.76 8.08
N LEU A 68 -9.48 2.71 7.53
CA LEU A 68 -10.05 3.78 6.70
C LEU A 68 -10.62 3.25 5.38
N CYS A 69 -9.91 2.32 4.73
CA CYS A 69 -10.38 1.67 3.51
C CYS A 69 -11.70 0.94 3.74
N HIS A 70 -11.78 0.13 4.80
CA HIS A 70 -12.99 -0.58 5.17
C HIS A 70 -14.13 0.37 5.54
N PHE A 71 -13.87 1.39 6.36
CA PHE A 71 -14.86 2.38 6.76
C PHE A 71 -15.47 3.08 5.54
N LEU A 72 -14.66 3.65 4.65
CA LEU A 72 -15.17 4.37 3.48
C LEU A 72 -15.81 3.44 2.44
N THR A 73 -15.39 2.17 2.37
CA THR A 73 -16.07 1.18 1.53
C THR A 73 -17.50 0.92 2.01
N ASN A 74 -17.71 0.85 3.33
CA ASN A 74 -19.05 0.66 3.92
C ASN A 74 -19.89 1.95 3.89
N GLU A 75 -19.27 3.10 4.14
CA GLU A 75 -19.96 4.40 4.15
C GLU A 75 -20.56 4.72 2.78
N TYR A 76 -19.81 4.48 1.69
CA TYR A 76 -20.20 4.81 0.32
C TYR A 76 -20.67 3.59 -0.50
N GLN A 77 -21.38 2.67 0.14
CA GLN A 77 -21.95 1.48 -0.52
C GLN A 77 -22.92 1.86 -1.64
N ASP A 78 -23.76 2.88 -1.44
CA ASP A 78 -24.72 3.31 -2.47
C ASP A 78 -23.99 3.83 -3.71
N GLU A 79 -23.00 4.69 -3.53
CA GLU A 79 -22.20 5.25 -4.62
C GLU A 79 -21.32 4.20 -5.31
N LEU A 80 -21.04 3.06 -4.65
CA LEU A 80 -20.32 1.93 -5.24
C LEU A 80 -21.25 1.02 -6.05
N HIS A 81 -22.43 0.68 -5.53
CA HIS A 81 -23.36 -0.24 -6.19
C HIS A 81 -24.26 0.44 -7.23
N ARG A 82 -24.53 1.74 -7.12
CA ARG A 82 -25.49 2.46 -7.97
C ARG A 82 -24.79 3.63 -8.69
N PRO A 83 -24.47 3.48 -9.99
CA PRO A 83 -23.83 4.54 -10.78
C PRO A 83 -24.56 5.88 -10.74
N ALA A 84 -24.01 6.84 -9.98
CA ALA A 84 -24.54 8.19 -9.82
C ALA A 84 -23.54 9.29 -10.26
N PHE A 85 -22.33 8.92 -10.68
CA PHE A 85 -21.28 9.86 -11.06
C PHE A 85 -21.21 10.04 -12.59
N PRO A 86 -20.63 11.15 -13.07
CA PRO A 86 -20.39 11.34 -14.51
C PRO A 86 -19.47 10.26 -15.11
N TYR A 87 -18.52 9.75 -14.30
CA TYR A 87 -17.64 8.66 -14.71
C TYR A 87 -17.14 7.86 -13.49
N LYS A 88 -16.21 6.93 -13.70
CA LYS A 88 -15.63 6.11 -12.62
C LYS A 88 -14.87 6.99 -11.60
N PHE A 89 -14.90 6.61 -10.34
CA PHE A 89 -14.11 7.22 -9.28
C PHE A 89 -13.46 6.14 -8.40
N LYS A 90 -12.23 6.36 -7.93
CA LYS A 90 -11.48 5.37 -7.14
C LYS A 90 -10.81 6.00 -5.92
N PHE A 91 -10.89 5.30 -4.81
CA PHE A 91 -10.06 5.53 -3.62
C PHE A 91 -8.90 4.54 -3.56
N LYS A 92 -7.73 5.02 -3.13
CA LYS A 92 -6.62 4.16 -2.67
C LYS A 92 -5.85 4.78 -1.52
N PHE A 93 -5.37 3.92 -0.62
CA PHE A 93 -4.78 4.33 0.66
C PHE A 93 -3.37 3.78 0.82
N ASP A 94 -2.38 4.66 0.80
CA ASP A 94 -0.98 4.35 1.09
C ASP A 94 -0.58 4.93 2.44
N ALA A 95 -0.08 4.08 3.33
CA ALA A 95 0.26 4.48 4.70
C ALA A 95 1.50 5.38 4.79
N CYS A 96 2.31 5.46 3.72
CA CYS A 96 3.51 6.29 3.62
C CYS A 96 3.83 6.61 2.15
N PRO A 97 4.79 7.51 1.87
CA PRO A 97 5.14 7.91 0.50
C PRO A 97 5.74 6.81 -0.39
N ASN A 98 6.06 5.62 0.13
CA ASN A 98 6.55 4.50 -0.68
C ASN A 98 5.51 3.98 -1.68
N GLY A 99 4.21 4.23 -1.45
CA GLY A 99 3.18 4.00 -2.47
C GLY A 99 2.95 2.53 -2.82
N CYS A 100 2.95 1.62 -1.85
CA CYS A 100 2.83 0.18 -2.09
C CYS A 100 1.54 -0.27 -2.80
N VAL A 101 0.42 0.47 -2.67
CA VAL A 101 -0.80 0.22 -3.47
C VAL A 101 -0.89 1.15 -4.71
N ALA A 102 0.09 2.04 -4.87
CA ALA A 102 0.23 3.00 -5.97
C ALA A 102 -0.98 3.92 -6.10
N SER A 103 -1.46 4.45 -4.98
CA SER A 103 -2.63 5.34 -4.91
C SER A 103 -2.52 6.53 -5.87
N ILE A 104 -1.39 7.23 -5.86
CA ILE A 104 -1.15 8.43 -6.69
C ILE A 104 -1.31 8.20 -8.19
N ALA A 105 -1.10 6.97 -8.66
CA ALA A 105 -1.16 6.63 -10.09
C ALA A 105 -2.44 5.89 -10.50
N ARG A 106 -3.17 5.31 -9.54
CA ARG A 106 -4.26 4.34 -9.81
C ARG A 106 -5.55 4.62 -9.04
N SER A 107 -5.70 5.85 -8.54
CA SER A 107 -6.91 6.36 -7.90
C SER A 107 -7.20 7.81 -8.30
N ASP A 108 -8.47 8.17 -8.29
CA ASP A 108 -8.91 9.55 -8.53
C ASP A 108 -8.73 10.40 -7.27
N MET A 109 -8.85 9.78 -6.09
CA MET A 109 -8.49 10.37 -4.81
C MET A 109 -7.54 9.45 -4.05
N SER A 110 -6.35 10.01 -3.82
CA SER A 110 -5.19 9.34 -3.23
C SER A 110 -5.01 9.80 -1.80
N PHE A 111 -4.96 8.86 -0.85
CA PHE A 111 -4.67 9.12 0.55
C PHE A 111 -3.27 8.61 0.85
N ILE A 112 -2.33 9.51 1.17
CA ILE A 112 -0.93 9.16 1.40
C ILE A 112 -0.51 9.68 2.78
N GLY A 113 -0.13 8.75 3.66
CA GLY A 113 0.28 9.03 5.03
C GLY A 113 1.62 9.76 5.10
N THR A 114 1.76 10.62 6.10
CA THR A 114 3.00 11.32 6.43
C THR A 114 2.98 11.74 7.90
N TRP A 115 4.07 12.33 8.36
CA TRP A 115 4.24 12.92 9.69
C TRP A 115 4.56 14.41 9.57
N LYS A 116 4.54 15.14 10.69
CA LYS A 116 4.76 16.60 10.72
C LYS A 116 5.86 17.04 11.68
N ASP A 117 6.26 16.15 12.58
CA ASP A 117 7.37 16.30 13.51
C ASP A 117 8.68 15.77 12.91
N ASP A 118 9.72 15.63 13.74
CA ASP A 118 11.05 15.24 13.31
C ASP A 118 11.18 13.73 13.09
N ILE A 119 12.08 13.32 12.19
CA ILE A 119 12.46 11.90 12.08
C ILE A 119 13.18 11.49 13.38
N GLN A 120 12.77 10.36 13.95
CA GLN A 120 13.40 9.79 15.15
C GLN A 120 14.71 9.10 14.77
N VAL A 121 15.82 9.53 15.39
CA VAL A 121 17.16 9.01 15.07
C VAL A 121 17.78 8.31 16.29
N ASP A 122 17.94 7.00 16.19
CA ASP A 122 18.74 6.20 17.13
C ASP A 122 20.21 6.17 16.67
N GLN A 123 21.06 6.92 17.37
CA GLN A 123 22.49 7.04 17.02
C GLN A 123 23.26 5.72 17.21
N ASP A 124 22.82 4.84 18.11
CA ASP A 124 23.47 3.54 18.30
C ASP A 124 23.19 2.64 17.10
N ALA A 125 21.96 2.64 16.59
CA ALA A 125 21.60 1.93 15.36
C ALA A 125 22.34 2.51 14.13
N VAL A 126 22.40 3.85 14.01
CA VAL A 126 23.15 4.52 12.92
C VAL A 126 24.61 4.08 12.91
N ASN A 127 25.27 4.05 14.08
CA ASN A 127 26.67 3.66 14.16
C ASN A 127 26.88 2.19 13.80
N LYS A 128 25.95 1.29 14.14
CA LYS A 128 26.01 -0.11 13.69
C LYS A 128 25.92 -0.26 12.17
N TYR A 129 25.07 0.53 11.51
CA TYR A 129 25.05 0.60 10.04
C TYR A 129 26.40 1.08 9.48
N ALA A 130 26.90 2.22 9.97
CA ALA A 130 28.15 2.82 9.49
C ALA A 130 29.38 1.91 9.72
N GLU A 131 29.38 1.15 10.81
CA GLU A 131 30.43 0.18 11.16
C GLU A 131 30.23 -1.18 10.47
N ASN A 132 29.24 -1.31 9.58
CA ASN A 132 28.96 -2.51 8.78
C ASN A 132 28.64 -3.76 9.63
N ASP A 133 27.91 -3.58 10.75
CA ASP A 133 27.41 -4.69 11.56
C ASP A 133 26.46 -5.58 10.73
N ALA A 134 26.72 -6.88 10.70
CA ALA A 134 25.93 -7.86 9.94
C ALA A 134 24.45 -7.92 10.36
N ALA A 135 24.12 -7.53 11.59
CA ALA A 135 22.76 -7.44 12.10
C ALA A 135 21.99 -6.22 11.55
N TYR A 136 22.69 -5.24 10.95
CA TYR A 136 22.13 -4.02 10.40
C TYR A 136 22.45 -3.89 8.90
N PRO A 137 21.93 -4.78 8.04
CA PRO A 137 22.14 -4.67 6.61
C PRO A 137 21.36 -3.47 6.03
N SER A 138 22.02 -2.68 5.18
CA SER A 138 21.38 -1.55 4.50
C SER A 138 20.12 -1.99 3.73
N ASN A 139 19.08 -1.17 3.78
CA ASN A 139 17.79 -1.42 3.13
C ASN A 139 17.18 -2.81 3.45
N GLY A 140 17.34 -3.28 4.70
CA GLY A 140 16.87 -4.60 5.13
C GLY A 140 17.55 -5.78 4.43
N GLY A 141 18.69 -5.55 3.77
CA GLY A 141 19.40 -6.56 2.99
C GLY A 141 18.80 -6.82 1.61
N SER A 142 17.98 -5.91 1.07
CA SER A 142 17.32 -6.06 -0.24
C SER A 142 18.27 -6.27 -1.42
N HIS A 143 19.53 -5.85 -1.30
CA HIS A 143 20.55 -6.00 -2.35
C HIS A 143 21.41 -7.28 -2.20
N ARG A 144 21.22 -8.08 -1.15
CA ARG A 144 21.99 -9.32 -0.93
C ARG A 144 21.83 -10.27 -2.11
N GLY A 145 22.96 -10.74 -2.65
CA GLY A 145 22.99 -11.71 -3.75
C GLY A 145 22.76 -11.13 -5.15
N SER A 146 22.53 -9.81 -5.30
CA SER A 146 22.39 -9.17 -6.61
C SER A 146 23.74 -9.01 -7.32
N LYS A 147 24.70 -8.36 -6.65
CA LYS A 147 26.13 -8.27 -6.96
C LYS A 147 26.85 -7.80 -5.70
N ASP A 148 28.18 -7.79 -5.73
CA ASP A 148 28.96 -7.13 -4.68
C ASP A 148 28.90 -5.60 -4.87
N TRP A 149 28.29 -4.91 -3.91
CA TRP A 149 28.18 -3.45 -3.86
C TRP A 149 29.27 -2.82 -2.98
N GLY A 150 30.10 -3.64 -2.30
CA GLY A 150 31.02 -3.18 -1.27
C GLY A 150 30.35 -3.00 0.10
N PRO A 151 31.12 -2.57 1.12
CA PRO A 151 30.57 -2.20 2.42
C PRO A 151 29.67 -0.97 2.28
N PHE A 152 28.67 -0.88 3.16
CA PHE A 152 27.78 0.27 3.25
C PHE A 152 28.57 1.55 3.54
N ASP A 153 28.26 2.60 2.76
CA ASP A 153 28.81 3.94 2.89
C ASP A 153 27.68 4.95 3.12
N ILE A 154 27.50 5.39 4.37
CA ILE A 154 26.41 6.30 4.76
C ILE A 154 26.47 7.63 3.98
N GLN A 155 27.66 8.10 3.60
CA GLN A 155 27.78 9.33 2.83
C GLN A 155 27.20 9.13 1.43
N LYS A 156 27.65 8.08 0.72
CA LYS A 156 27.23 7.83 -0.68
C LYS A 156 25.80 7.32 -0.81
N GLU A 157 25.33 6.52 0.14
CA GLU A 157 24.08 5.77 0.02
C GLU A 157 22.91 6.43 0.75
N VAL A 158 23.15 7.46 1.58
CA VAL A 158 22.10 8.19 2.29
C VAL A 158 22.27 9.71 2.13
N ILE A 159 23.39 10.27 2.59
CA ILE A 159 23.57 11.73 2.65
C ILE A 159 23.57 12.35 1.25
N ASP A 160 24.38 11.83 0.33
CA ASP A 160 24.50 12.33 -1.04
C ASP A 160 23.24 12.07 -1.89
N LEU A 161 22.36 11.16 -1.43
CA LEU A 161 21.10 10.83 -2.08
C LEU A 161 19.89 11.56 -1.47
N CYS A 162 20.07 12.28 -0.36
CA CYS A 162 19.00 13.08 0.24
C CYS A 162 18.59 14.20 -0.74
N PRO A 163 17.33 14.21 -1.23
CA PRO A 163 16.92 15.09 -2.32
C PRO A 163 16.95 16.58 -1.95
N THR A 164 16.89 16.90 -0.66
CA THR A 164 16.95 18.27 -0.14
C THR A 164 18.31 18.63 0.46
N GLY A 165 19.24 17.67 0.55
CA GLY A 165 20.54 17.87 1.19
C GLY A 165 20.45 18.29 2.66
N CYS A 166 19.36 17.93 3.37
CA CYS A 166 19.13 18.37 4.74
C CYS A 166 19.84 17.53 5.81
N MET A 167 20.45 16.40 5.43
CA MET A 167 21.10 15.46 6.35
C MET A 167 22.62 15.68 6.40
N LYS A 168 23.22 15.42 7.55
CA LYS A 168 24.67 15.44 7.78
C LYS A 168 25.09 14.30 8.69
N PHE A 169 26.27 13.72 8.41
CA PHE A 169 26.88 12.73 9.29
C PHE A 169 28.27 13.19 9.73
N GLU A 170 28.41 13.61 10.99
CA GLU A 170 29.65 14.16 11.55
C GLU A 170 29.89 13.60 12.95
N ASN A 171 31.15 13.31 13.28
CA ASN A 171 31.54 12.83 14.62
C ASN A 171 30.68 11.65 15.13
N LYS A 172 30.39 10.68 14.25
CA LYS A 172 29.52 9.51 14.54
C LYS A 172 28.08 9.87 14.94
N LYS A 173 27.57 11.01 14.46
CA LYS A 173 26.18 11.44 14.65
C LYS A 173 25.52 11.83 13.34
N LEU A 174 24.32 11.30 13.12
CA LEU A 174 23.43 11.71 12.05
C LEU A 174 22.51 12.84 12.54
N SER A 175 22.43 13.94 11.78
CA SER A 175 21.59 15.11 12.07
C SER A 175 20.96 15.67 10.81
#